data_AF-A0A5B1RFX5-F1
#
_entry.id   AF-A0A5B1RFX5-F1
#
_cell.length_a   1.000
_cell.length_b   1.000
_cell.length_c   1.000
_cell.angle_alpha   90.00
_cell.angle_beta   90.00
_cell.angle_gamma   90.00
#
_symmetry.space_group_name_H-M   'P 1'
#
loop_
_entity.id
_entity.type
_entity.pdbx_description
1 polymer ?
#
loop_
_entity_poly.entity_id
_entity_poly.type
_entity_poly.pdbx_seq_one_letter_code
_entity_poly.pdbx_strand_id
1 'polypeptide(L)'
;WEETDGTAVCCTAEDFRIDITGTPHSAWNESAGRVFAQSLLTSQGFEDTPDSRTAVERQFATRLKSLRRNYGSVGHSAAQISQEKSDHNRAQRKYNLYQRRRDTAKLYPMLHDALPALDSLGSAGMSSDESDVDLGGRVYYIRTPLWRNDSLRPWLAAFDTL
;
A
#
# COMPACT_ATOMS: atom_id res chain seq x y z
N TRP A 1 -10.63 -19.02 -23.28
CA TRP A 1 -11.32 -19.90 -22.32
C TRP A 1 -12.80 -19.63 -22.47
N GLU A 2 -13.34 -20.17 -23.55
CA GLU A 2 -14.75 -20.07 -23.92
C GLU A 2 -15.44 -21.36 -23.47
N GLU A 3 -16.63 -21.20 -22.89
CA GLU A 3 -17.64 -22.24 -22.63
C GLU A 3 -17.18 -23.49 -21.87
N THR A 4 -17.13 -23.37 -20.54
CA THR A 4 -17.27 -24.50 -19.63
C THR A 4 -18.33 -24.14 -18.60
N ASP A 5 -19.16 -25.11 -18.21
CA ASP A 5 -20.39 -25.04 -17.39
C ASP A 5 -20.17 -24.57 -15.93
N GLY A 6 -19.33 -23.56 -15.72
CA GLY A 6 -18.93 -23.02 -14.40
C GLY A 6 -18.10 -23.98 -13.53
N THR A 7 -17.88 -25.23 -13.98
CA THR A 7 -17.32 -26.36 -13.23
C THR A 7 -15.91 -26.75 -13.65
N ALA A 8 -15.36 -26.16 -14.71
CA ALA A 8 -13.97 -26.43 -15.10
C ALA A 8 -13.00 -25.91 -14.04
N VAL A 9 -12.31 -26.85 -13.40
CA VAL A 9 -11.22 -26.57 -12.47
C VAL A 9 -9.93 -26.37 -13.26
N CYS A 10 -9.21 -25.28 -12.99
CA CYS A 10 -7.97 -24.95 -13.70
C CYS A 10 -6.80 -25.87 -13.32
N CYS A 11 -6.88 -26.50 -12.15
CA CYS A 11 -5.89 -27.43 -11.62
C CYS A 11 -6.56 -28.42 -10.64
N THR A 12 -5.83 -29.42 -10.17
CA THR A 12 -6.29 -30.33 -9.10
C THR A 12 -5.54 -30.05 -7.79
N ALA A 13 -5.90 -30.73 -6.71
CA ALA A 13 -5.15 -30.62 -5.46
C ALA A 13 -3.73 -31.22 -5.58
N GLU A 14 -3.56 -32.23 -6.43
CA GLU A 14 -2.30 -32.95 -6.66
C GLU A 14 -1.33 -32.20 -7.60
N ASP A 15 -1.85 -31.45 -8.57
CA ASP A 15 -1.06 -30.56 -9.45
C ASP A 15 -1.49 -29.10 -9.25
N PHE A 16 -1.49 -28.66 -7.99
CA PHE A 16 -2.00 -27.34 -7.62
C PHE A 16 -1.10 -26.21 -8.13
N ARG A 17 -1.67 -25.27 -8.89
CA ARG A 17 -0.94 -24.14 -9.47
C ARG A 17 -1.71 -22.83 -9.37
N ILE A 18 -0.98 -21.75 -9.11
CA ILE A 18 -1.49 -20.38 -9.07
C ILE A 18 -0.87 -19.54 -10.18
N ASP A 19 -1.61 -18.57 -10.68
CA ASP A 19 -1.07 -17.54 -11.56
C ASP A 19 -0.58 -16.36 -10.69
N ILE A 20 0.73 -16.35 -10.42
CA ILE A 20 1.37 -15.32 -9.61
C ILE A 20 1.51 -13.97 -10.36
N THR A 21 1.44 -14.01 -11.70
CA THR A 21 1.63 -12.84 -12.56
C THR A 21 0.33 -12.06 -12.79
N GLY A 22 -0.79 -12.78 -12.85
CA GLY A 22 -2.13 -12.22 -12.98
C GLY A 22 -2.68 -11.58 -11.70
N THR A 23 -3.90 -11.06 -11.79
CA THR A 23 -4.59 -10.49 -10.62
C THR A 23 -5.04 -11.60 -9.67
N PRO A 24 -5.16 -11.32 -8.35
CA PRO A 24 -5.66 -12.31 -7.39
C PRO A 24 -7.06 -12.85 -7.69
N HIS A 25 -7.86 -12.09 -8.46
CA HIS A 25 -9.21 -12.43 -8.90
C HIS A 25 -9.24 -12.73 -10.41
N SER A 26 -8.14 -13.23 -10.98
CA SER A 26 -8.17 -13.76 -12.35
C SER A 26 -9.00 -15.06 -12.36
N ALA A 27 -9.62 -15.38 -13.50
CA ALA A 27 -10.41 -16.60 -13.64
C ALA A 27 -9.63 -17.87 -13.24
N TRP A 28 -8.32 -17.92 -13.53
CA TRP A 28 -7.43 -18.99 -13.07
C TRP A 28 -7.35 -19.05 -11.55
N ASN A 29 -7.06 -17.92 -10.90
CA ASN A 29 -6.85 -17.87 -9.45
C ASN A 29 -8.14 -18.07 -8.65
N GLU A 30 -9.29 -17.66 -9.20
CA GLU A 30 -10.60 -17.97 -8.61
C GLU A 30 -10.89 -19.47 -8.67
N SER A 31 -10.61 -20.11 -9.81
CA SER A 31 -10.75 -21.56 -9.96
C SER A 31 -9.80 -22.33 -9.03
N ALA A 32 -8.53 -21.91 -8.95
CA ALA A 32 -7.55 -22.47 -8.01
C ALA A 32 -7.98 -22.25 -6.54
N GLY A 33 -8.57 -21.09 -6.22
CA GLY A 33 -9.11 -20.80 -4.90
C GLY A 33 -10.21 -21.78 -4.47
N ARG A 34 -11.10 -22.17 -5.38
CA ARG A 34 -12.14 -23.18 -5.13
C ARG A 34 -11.55 -24.56 -4.84
N VAL A 35 -10.57 -24.99 -5.65
CA VAL A 35 -9.85 -26.25 -5.47
C VAL A 35 -9.15 -26.28 -4.11
N PHE A 36 -8.50 -25.17 -3.74
CA PHE A 36 -7.85 -25.01 -2.45
C PHE A 36 -8.86 -25.08 -1.29
N ALA A 37 -9.98 -24.37 -1.39
CA ALA A 37 -11.02 -24.37 -0.35
C ALA A 37 -11.58 -25.77 -0.12
N GLN A 38 -11.95 -26.47 -1.19
CA GLN A 38 -12.46 -27.83 -1.11
C GLN A 38 -11.44 -28.80 -0.48
N SER A 39 -10.18 -28.75 -0.93
CA SER A 39 -9.11 -29.62 -0.42
C SER A 39 -8.82 -29.33 1.06
N LEU A 40 -8.80 -28.06 1.46
CA LEU A 40 -8.54 -27.66 2.84
C LEU A 40 -9.68 -28.09 3.77
N LEU A 41 -10.94 -27.82 3.41
CA LEU A 41 -12.08 -28.18 4.24
C LEU A 41 -12.17 -29.70 4.42
N THR A 42 -11.98 -30.46 3.33
CA THR A 42 -11.99 -31.92 3.36
C THR A 42 -10.85 -32.49 4.22
N SER A 43 -9.61 -32.01 4.01
CA SER A 43 -8.43 -32.55 4.70
C SER A 43 -8.37 -32.20 6.19
N GLN A 44 -8.95 -31.06 6.60
CA GLN A 44 -9.00 -30.63 7.99
C GLN A 44 -10.28 -31.08 8.71
N GLY A 45 -11.19 -31.76 8.01
CA GLY A 45 -12.46 -32.24 8.58
C GLY A 45 -13.44 -31.13 8.96
N PHE A 46 -13.35 -29.97 8.31
CA PHE A 46 -14.31 -28.88 8.51
C PHE A 46 -15.58 -29.13 7.70
N GLU A 47 -16.70 -28.57 8.17
CA GLU A 47 -17.97 -28.62 7.44
C GLU A 47 -17.87 -27.82 6.13
N ASP A 48 -18.22 -28.49 5.03
CA ASP A 48 -18.15 -27.92 3.69
C ASP A 48 -19.46 -27.20 3.33
N THR A 49 -19.62 -25.99 3.86
CA THR A 49 -20.77 -25.12 3.62
C THR A 49 -20.41 -24.01 2.63
N PRO A 50 -21.39 -23.38 1.95
CA PRO A 50 -21.13 -22.24 1.07
C PRO A 50 -20.39 -21.09 1.77
N ASP A 51 -20.68 -20.86 3.05
CA ASP A 51 -20.04 -19.82 3.85
C ASP A 51 -18.59 -20.16 4.17
N SER A 52 -18.29 -21.41 4.54
CA SER A 52 -16.91 -21.84 4.83
C SER A 52 -16.04 -21.80 3.57
N ARG A 53 -16.57 -22.24 2.42
CA ARG A 53 -15.90 -22.10 1.11
C ARG A 53 -15.58 -20.64 0.80
N THR A 54 -16.58 -19.77 0.86
CA THR A 54 -16.42 -18.34 0.56
C THR A 54 -15.39 -17.67 1.48
N ALA A 55 -15.40 -18.02 2.77
CA ALA A 55 -14.42 -17.52 3.73
C ALA A 55 -13.00 -17.95 3.37
N VAL A 56 -12.79 -19.22 3.02
CA VAL A 56 -11.47 -19.73 2.62
C VAL A 56 -11.00 -19.11 1.30
N GLU A 57 -11.87 -19.02 0.29
CA GLU A 57 -11.54 -18.39 -0.99
C GLU A 57 -11.12 -16.92 -0.83
N ARG A 58 -11.81 -16.16 0.05
CA ARG A 58 -11.43 -14.78 0.37
C ARG A 58 -10.05 -14.70 1.03
N GLN A 59 -9.75 -15.61 1.95
CA GLN A 59 -8.43 -15.67 2.58
C GLN A 59 -7.35 -16.09 1.58
N PHE A 60 -7.66 -17.02 0.68
CA PHE A 60 -6.79 -17.42 -0.41
C PHE A 60 -6.43 -16.23 -1.32
N ALA A 61 -7.41 -15.44 -1.77
CA ALA A 61 -7.18 -14.24 -2.57
C ALA A 61 -6.33 -13.19 -1.81
N THR A 62 -6.52 -13.07 -0.50
CA THR A 62 -5.71 -12.18 0.35
C THR A 62 -4.27 -12.67 0.47
N ARG A 63 -4.06 -13.99 0.61
CA ARG A 63 -2.74 -14.60 0.63
C ARG A 63 -2.04 -14.40 -0.72
N LEU A 64 -2.76 -14.56 -1.82
CA LEU A 64 -2.22 -14.40 -3.17
C LEU A 64 -1.75 -12.96 -3.44
N LYS A 65 -2.47 -11.94 -2.94
CA LYS A 65 -1.99 -10.54 -2.95
C LYS A 65 -0.61 -10.41 -2.29
N SER A 66 -0.43 -11.06 -1.14
CA SER A 66 0.83 -11.03 -0.40
C SER A 66 1.94 -11.79 -1.12
N LEU A 67 1.64 -12.97 -1.68
CA LEU A 67 2.59 -13.74 -2.47
C LEU A 67 3.04 -12.97 -3.71
N ARG A 68 2.12 -12.33 -4.44
CA ARG A 68 2.46 -11.50 -5.59
C ARG A 68 3.36 -10.33 -5.21
N ARG A 69 3.08 -9.66 -4.10
CA ARG A 69 3.96 -8.59 -3.57
C ARG A 69 5.36 -9.11 -3.28
N ASN A 70 5.46 -10.26 -2.60
CA ASN A 70 6.76 -10.86 -2.29
C ASN A 70 7.49 -11.34 -3.55
N TYR A 71 6.75 -11.89 -4.52
CA TYR A 71 7.31 -12.30 -5.81
C TYR A 71 7.86 -11.12 -6.60
N GLY A 72 7.16 -9.98 -6.60
CA GLY A 72 7.67 -8.73 -7.19
C GLY A 72 8.95 -8.21 -6.51
N SER A 73 9.21 -8.60 -5.25
CA SER A 73 10.46 -8.29 -4.56
C SER A 73 11.57 -9.33 -4.78
N VAL A 74 11.29 -10.46 -5.44
CA VAL A 74 12.32 -11.45 -5.80
C VAL A 74 13.26 -10.80 -6.82
N GLY A 75 14.51 -10.60 -6.41
CA GLY A 75 15.52 -9.87 -7.19
C GLY A 75 15.89 -8.50 -6.61
N HIS A 76 15.10 -7.96 -5.67
CA HIS A 76 15.49 -6.79 -4.89
C HIS A 76 16.32 -7.23 -3.66
N SER A 77 17.44 -6.58 -3.44
CA SER A 77 18.19 -6.72 -2.18
C SER A 77 17.37 -6.19 -1.00
N ALA A 78 17.63 -6.70 0.21
CA ALA A 78 17.00 -6.19 1.42
C ALA A 78 17.21 -4.66 1.60
N ALA A 79 18.36 -4.16 1.14
CA ALA A 79 18.66 -2.73 1.11
C ALA A 79 17.73 -1.96 0.16
N GLN A 80 17.50 -2.45 -1.05
CA GLN A 80 16.56 -1.84 -2.02
C GLN A 80 15.12 -1.83 -1.48
N ILE A 81 14.66 -2.94 -0.92
CA ILE A 81 13.30 -3.03 -0.32
C ILE A 81 13.16 -2.02 0.83
N SER A 82 14.18 -1.92 1.69
CA SER A 82 14.20 -0.98 2.80
C SER A 82 14.18 0.48 2.29
N GLN A 83 14.96 0.78 1.26
CA GLN A 83 15.04 2.10 0.65
C GLN A 83 13.70 2.50 0.01
N GLU A 84 13.10 1.63 -0.82
CA GLU A 84 11.78 1.87 -1.44
C GLU A 84 10.70 2.12 -0.39
N LYS A 85 10.70 1.33 0.70
CA LYS A 85 9.77 1.52 1.82
C LYS A 85 10.02 2.86 2.52
N SER A 86 11.28 3.24 2.72
CA SER A 86 11.66 4.53 3.31
C SER A 86 11.18 5.70 2.45
N ASP A 87 11.38 5.62 1.13
CA ASP A 87 10.96 6.64 0.17
C ASP A 87 9.45 6.74 0.05
N HIS A 88 8.75 5.61 0.05
CA HIS A 88 7.28 5.57 0.09
C HIS A 88 6.75 6.23 1.36
N ASN A 89 7.28 5.87 2.52
CA ASN A 89 6.88 6.45 3.81
C ASN A 89 7.13 7.97 3.83
N ARG A 90 8.27 8.41 3.29
CA ARG A 90 8.62 9.83 3.16
C ARG A 90 7.63 10.58 2.26
N ALA A 91 7.30 10.03 1.10
CA ALA A 91 6.31 10.60 0.19
C ALA A 91 4.94 10.72 0.87
N GLN A 92 4.52 9.69 1.61
CA GLN A 92 3.26 9.69 2.34
C GLN A 92 3.24 10.74 3.46
N ARG A 93 4.33 10.88 4.24
CA ARG A 93 4.43 11.93 5.27
C ARG A 93 4.31 13.33 4.67
N LYS A 94 5.02 13.60 3.58
CA LYS A 94 4.93 14.87 2.85
C LYS A 94 3.52 15.14 2.33
N TYR A 95 2.87 14.13 1.77
CA TYR A 95 1.49 14.24 1.32
C TYR A 95 0.52 14.56 2.47
N ASN A 96 0.63 13.85 3.58
CA ASN A 96 -0.22 14.06 4.75
C ASN A 96 -0.03 15.47 5.33
N LEU A 97 1.20 15.97 5.42
CA LEU A 97 1.48 17.33 5.89
C LEU A 97 0.89 18.39 4.96
N TYR A 98 1.01 18.19 3.64
CA TYR A 98 0.38 19.07 2.66
C TYR A 98 -1.14 19.11 2.83
N GLN A 99 -1.80 17.95 2.93
CA GLN A 99 -3.25 17.89 3.09
C GLN A 99 -3.70 18.58 4.38
N ARG A 100 -3.02 18.34 5.51
CA ARG A 100 -3.33 19.03 6.78
C ARG A 100 -3.28 20.54 6.64
N ARG A 101 -2.19 21.08 6.10
CA ARG A 101 -2.04 22.53 5.90
C ARG A 101 -3.08 23.10 4.93
N ARG A 102 -3.43 22.32 3.91
CA ARG A 102 -4.47 22.69 2.95
C ARG A 102 -5.85 22.71 3.58
N ASP A 103 -6.15 21.75 4.46
CA ASP A 103 -7.40 21.69 5.19
C ASP A 103 -7.50 22.82 6.23
N THR A 104 -6.40 23.15 6.94
CA THR A 104 -6.30 24.36 7.76
C THR A 104 -6.58 25.60 6.91
N ALA A 105 -5.93 25.73 5.75
CA ALA A 105 -6.11 26.87 4.87
C ALA A 105 -7.55 27.02 4.37
N LYS A 106 -8.29 25.92 4.16
CA LYS A 106 -9.73 25.97 3.84
C LYS A 106 -10.60 26.34 5.03
N LEU A 107 -10.22 25.89 6.23
CA LEU A 107 -11.01 26.09 7.44
C LEU A 107 -11.02 27.56 7.88
N TYR A 108 -9.89 28.25 7.77
CA TYR A 108 -9.75 29.64 8.20
C TYR A 108 -9.83 30.61 7.01
N PRO A 109 -10.88 31.47 6.91
CA PRO A 109 -11.06 32.39 5.78
C PRO A 109 -9.86 33.29 5.51
N MET A 110 -9.12 33.69 6.55
CA MET A 110 -7.92 34.52 6.42
C MET A 110 -6.75 33.85 5.66
N LEU A 111 -6.83 32.53 5.44
CA LEU A 111 -5.81 31.74 4.74
C LEU A 111 -6.25 31.31 3.34
N HIS A 112 -7.45 31.68 2.89
CA HIS A 112 -7.97 31.25 1.59
C HIS A 112 -7.10 31.74 0.44
N ASP A 113 -6.59 32.97 0.53
CA ASP A 113 -5.69 33.56 -0.47
C ASP A 113 -4.35 32.82 -0.59
N ALA A 114 -3.99 32.04 0.43
CA ALA A 114 -2.77 31.24 0.45
C ALA A 114 -2.94 29.86 -0.22
N LEU A 115 -4.18 29.40 -0.46
CA LEU A 115 -4.46 28.11 -1.10
C LEU A 115 -3.82 27.95 -2.48
N PRO A 116 -3.89 28.94 -3.40
CA PRO A 116 -3.26 28.80 -4.73
C PRO A 116 -1.74 28.58 -4.64
N ALA A 117 -1.08 29.30 -3.73
CA ALA A 117 0.36 29.14 -3.49
C ALA A 117 0.68 27.76 -2.89
N LEU A 118 -0.15 27.29 -1.96
CA LEU A 118 0.01 25.97 -1.33
C LEU A 118 -0.21 24.83 -2.33
N ASP A 119 -1.24 24.93 -3.19
CA ASP A 119 -1.56 23.95 -4.23
C ASP A 119 -0.48 23.88 -5.31
N SER A 120 0.10 25.03 -5.67
CA SER A 120 1.25 25.11 -6.60
C SER A 120 2.51 24.47 -6.01
N LEU A 121 2.72 24.61 -4.70
CA LEU A 121 3.85 24.02 -3.98
C LEU A 121 3.70 22.49 -3.82
N GLY A 122 2.47 22.04 -3.57
CA GLY A 122 2.09 20.64 -3.42
C GLY A 122 2.82 19.89 -2.30
N SER A 123 2.65 18.56 -2.30
CA SER A 123 3.37 17.68 -1.35
C SER A 123 4.88 17.73 -1.55
N ALA A 124 5.36 18.00 -2.76
CA ALA A 124 6.77 18.08 -3.08
C ALA A 124 7.50 19.17 -2.28
N GLY A 125 6.85 20.31 -2.01
CA GLY A 125 7.42 21.39 -1.21
C GLY A 125 7.28 21.24 0.30
N MET A 126 6.73 20.13 0.80
CA MET A 126 6.70 19.83 2.23
C MET A 126 8.06 19.31 2.71
N SER A 127 8.39 19.62 3.97
CA SER A 127 9.53 19.00 4.66
C SER A 127 9.15 17.60 5.15
N SER A 128 10.13 16.72 5.25
CA SER A 128 9.97 15.42 5.91
C SER A 128 10.78 15.43 7.21
N ASP A 129 10.16 15.01 8.30
CA ASP A 129 10.87 14.56 9.49
C ASP A 129 11.46 13.18 9.22
N GLU A 130 12.76 13.06 9.43
CA GLU A 130 13.49 11.81 9.25
C GLU A 130 14.11 11.43 10.58
N SER A 131 14.01 10.15 10.91
CA SER A 131 14.74 9.57 12.02
C SER A 131 15.87 8.72 11.47
N ASP A 132 17.10 9.00 11.88
CA ASP A 132 18.19 8.04 11.76
C ASP A 132 18.30 7.21 13.04
N VAL A 133 18.72 5.96 12.90
CA VAL A 133 19.05 5.11 14.03
C VAL A 133 20.56 5.07 14.11
N ASP A 134 21.13 5.95 14.94
CA ASP A 134 22.56 5.94 15.22
C ASP A 134 22.83 5.12 16.50
N LEU A 135 24.07 4.70 16.71
CA LEU A 135 24.48 3.82 17.83
C LEU A 135 24.12 4.38 19.23
N GLY A 136 23.72 5.65 19.33
CA GLY A 136 23.30 6.34 20.56
C GLY A 136 21.79 6.65 20.68
N GLY A 137 20.94 6.26 19.72
CA GLY A 137 19.49 6.49 19.76
C GLY A 137 18.88 7.03 18.45
N ARG A 138 17.57 7.32 18.47
CA ARG A 138 16.88 7.92 17.32
C ARG A 138 17.17 9.42 17.25
N VAL A 139 17.85 9.85 16.20
CA VAL A 139 18.09 11.27 15.91
C VAL A 139 17.09 11.73 14.87
N TYR A 140 16.36 12.82 15.15
CA TYR A 140 15.40 13.40 14.22
C TYR A 140 16.00 14.61 13.51
N TYR A 141 15.93 14.66 12.18
CA TYR A 141 16.28 15.84 11.40
C TYR A 141 15.19 16.18 10.39
N ILE A 142 15.01 17.48 10.16
CA ILE A 142 14.05 18.00 9.18
C ILE A 142 14.76 18.11 7.83
N ARG A 143 14.33 17.33 6.84
CA ARG A 143 14.78 17.51 5.45
C ARG A 143 13.88 18.49 4.71
N THR A 144 14.46 19.58 4.25
CA THR A 144 13.84 20.54 3.35
C THR A 144 14.28 20.26 1.90
N PRO A 145 13.41 20.45 0.89
CA PRO A 145 13.84 20.35 -0.50
C PRO A 145 14.87 21.46 -0.82
N LEU A 146 15.97 21.11 -1.51
CA LEU A 146 17.05 22.06 -1.84
C LEU A 146 16.58 23.25 -2.70
N TRP A 147 15.56 23.03 -3.52
CA TRP A 147 14.96 24.06 -4.36
C TRP A 147 13.99 24.98 -3.60
N ARG A 148 13.62 24.62 -2.35
CA ARG A 148 12.65 25.39 -1.56
C ARG A 148 13.37 26.49 -0.80
N ASN A 149 13.00 27.74 -1.10
CA ASN A 149 13.55 28.91 -0.42
C ASN A 149 13.27 28.86 1.10
N ASP A 150 14.25 29.24 1.93
CA ASP A 150 14.14 29.20 3.40
C ASP A 150 13.04 30.12 3.95
N SER A 151 12.70 31.19 3.22
CA SER A 151 11.59 32.09 3.59
C SER A 151 10.21 31.43 3.59
N LEU A 152 10.07 30.29 2.89
CA LEU A 152 8.83 29.50 2.91
C LEU A 152 8.63 28.74 4.22
N ARG A 153 9.69 28.53 5.02
CA ARG A 153 9.57 27.76 6.27
C ARG A 153 8.70 28.49 7.31
N PRO A 154 8.92 29.77 7.63
CA PRO A 154 8.01 30.52 8.52
C PRO A 154 6.58 30.58 7.99
N TRP A 155 6.41 30.81 6.68
CA TRP A 155 5.09 30.86 6.06
C TRP A 155 4.34 29.52 6.18
N LEU A 156 5.01 28.39 5.91
CA LEU A 156 4.42 27.06 6.08
C LEU A 156 4.14 26.71 7.55
N ALA A 157 4.96 27.19 8.49
CA ALA A 157 4.78 26.95 9.91
C ALA A 157 3.52 27.65 10.47
N ALA A 158 3.10 28.77 9.87
CA ALA A 158 1.88 29.49 10.28
C ALA A 158 0.61 28.63 10.14
N PHE A 159 0.58 27.68 9.19
CA PHE A 159 -0.52 26.72 9.05
C PHE A 159 -0.53 25.62 10.12
N ASP A 160 0.60 25.38 10.78
CA ASP A 160 0.72 24.34 11.81
C ASP A 160 0.37 24.87 13.22
N THR A 161 0.24 26.19 13.36
CA THR A 161 -0.04 26.87 14.64
C THR A 161 -1.52 27.21 14.87
N LEU A 162 -2.38 26.95 13.88
CA LEU A 162 -3.82 27.23 13.90
C LEU A 162 -4.61 25.93 13.99
#